data_AF-A0A7L5Y7W1-F1
#
_entry.id   AF-A0A7L5Y7W1-F1
#
_cell.length_a   1.000
_cell.length_b   1.000
_cell.length_c   1.000
_cell.angle_alpha   90.00
_cell.angle_beta   90.00
_cell.angle_gamma   90.00
#
_symmetry.space_group_name_H-M   'P 1'
#
loop_
_entity.id
_entity.type
_entity.pdbx_description
1 polymer ?
#
loop_
_entity_poly.entity_id
_entity_poly.type
_entity_poly.pdbx_seq_one_letter_code
_entity_poly.pdbx_strand_id
1 'polypeptide(L)'
;MAGLEMMLQNRLPAYFPTALMAVVAGTLAYFVLTFLQPRALVSAVAGVMTVVILVFGLWPEEVARESIRKPWVAGQYVYSNQVVGADVPGMGVKSEIPRIEAHGFLRTHVFVPQDQRQVTDANRVEVGRTLALATCSNCHSLSATGMRPLRHYFAGNHTESEIAEYLQAALAGGNTLYMPQIPLKDDEARALAAYILSTLPNAGVNTAQAGVAAPAKE
;
A
#
# COMPACT_ATOMS: atom_id res chain seq x y z
N MET A 1 -8.44 23.12 7.38
CA MET A 1 -8.31 23.02 5.91
C MET A 1 -6.93 22.50 5.49
N ALA A 2 -5.82 22.98 6.06
CA ALA A 2 -4.46 22.50 5.72
C ALA A 2 -4.22 20.97 5.87
N GLY A 3 -4.74 20.34 6.93
CA GLY A 3 -4.54 18.89 7.13
C GLY A 3 -5.26 17.99 6.10
N LEU A 4 -6.43 18.42 5.61
CA LEU A 4 -7.18 17.68 4.58
C LEU A 4 -6.49 17.80 3.22
N GLU A 5 -5.96 18.98 2.92
CA GLU A 5 -5.26 19.25 1.66
C GLU A 5 -3.93 18.47 1.58
N MET A 6 -3.16 18.43 2.67
CA MET A 6 -1.94 17.62 2.77
C MET A 6 -2.23 16.11 2.67
N MET A 7 -3.34 15.64 3.24
CA MET A 7 -3.79 14.25 3.11
C MET A 7 -4.16 13.89 1.66
N LEU A 8 -4.93 14.75 0.99
CA LEU A 8 -5.37 14.51 -0.39
C LEU A 8 -4.18 14.52 -1.36
N GLN A 9 -3.23 15.46 -1.20
CA GLN A 9 -2.02 15.54 -2.02
C GLN A 9 -1.10 14.32 -1.88
N ASN A 10 -1.03 13.71 -0.69
CA ASN A 10 -0.16 12.55 -0.46
C ASN A 10 -0.83 11.19 -0.78
N ARG A 11 -2.15 11.19 -1.05
CA ARG A 11 -2.93 9.96 -1.27
C ARG A 11 -3.51 9.85 -2.67
N LEU A 12 -3.87 10.96 -3.29
CA LEU A 12 -4.56 10.98 -4.57
C LEU A 12 -3.70 11.65 -5.63
N PRO A 13 -3.82 11.24 -6.91
CA PRO A 13 -3.14 11.91 -8.00
C PRO A 13 -3.47 13.41 -8.03
N ALA A 14 -2.54 14.24 -8.47
CA ALA A 14 -2.73 15.70 -8.52
C ALA A 14 -3.96 16.14 -9.35
N TYR A 15 -4.37 15.32 -10.32
CA TYR A 15 -5.57 15.55 -11.14
C TYR A 15 -6.88 15.16 -10.44
N PHE A 16 -6.84 14.52 -9.29
CA PHE A 16 -8.03 13.97 -8.66
C PHE A 16 -9.01 15.06 -8.18
N PRO A 17 -8.57 16.14 -7.49
CA PRO A 17 -9.47 17.22 -7.09
C PRO A 17 -10.10 17.92 -8.30
N THR A 18 -9.33 18.13 -9.38
CA THR A 18 -9.84 18.77 -10.60
C THR A 18 -10.85 17.87 -11.31
N ALA A 19 -10.60 16.56 -11.38
CA ALA A 19 -11.54 15.60 -11.92
C ALA A 19 -12.86 15.56 -11.12
N LEU A 20 -12.78 15.54 -9.78
CA LEU A 20 -13.96 15.59 -8.91
C LEU A 20 -14.77 16.87 -9.15
N MET A 21 -14.12 18.03 -9.17
CA MET A 21 -14.79 19.32 -9.42
C MET A 21 -15.42 19.37 -10.82
N ALA A 22 -14.77 18.80 -11.84
CA ALA A 22 -15.31 18.73 -13.19
C ALA A 22 -16.58 17.87 -13.26
N VAL A 23 -16.61 16.73 -12.57
CA VAL A 23 -17.79 15.87 -12.49
C VAL A 23 -18.94 16.57 -11.77
N VAL A 24 -18.68 17.18 -10.61
CA VAL A 24 -19.70 17.92 -9.85
C VAL A 24 -20.25 19.09 -10.67
N ALA A 25 -19.36 19.89 -11.28
CA ALA A 25 -19.76 21.02 -12.12
C ALA A 25 -20.55 20.58 -13.36
N GLY A 26 -20.13 19.50 -14.03
CA GLY A 26 -20.85 18.94 -15.18
C GLY A 26 -22.24 18.41 -14.81
N THR A 27 -22.34 17.76 -13.65
CA THR A 27 -23.63 17.27 -13.12
C THR A 27 -24.55 18.43 -12.77
N LEU A 28 -24.05 19.47 -12.10
CA LEU A 28 -24.82 20.69 -11.81
C LEU A 28 -25.25 21.42 -13.10
N ALA A 29 -24.35 21.55 -14.07
CA ALA A 29 -24.64 22.19 -15.36
C ALA A 29 -25.76 21.44 -16.10
N TYR A 30 -25.73 20.10 -16.09
CA TYR A 30 -26.81 19.29 -16.65
C TYR A 30 -28.15 19.58 -15.97
N PHE A 31 -28.20 19.56 -14.63
CA PHE A 31 -29.44 19.84 -13.90
C PHE A 31 -29.94 21.26 -14.13
N VAL A 32 -29.07 22.27 -14.12
CA VAL A 32 -29.44 23.66 -14.41
C VAL A 32 -29.98 23.80 -15.85
N LEU A 33 -29.33 23.17 -16.84
CA LEU A 33 -29.80 23.20 -18.22
C LEU A 33 -31.18 22.55 -18.37
N THR A 34 -31.39 21.39 -17.75
CA THR A 34 -32.69 20.71 -17.78
C THR A 34 -33.78 21.45 -16.99
N PHE A 35 -33.39 22.23 -15.97
CA PHE A 35 -34.30 23.09 -15.24
C PHE A 35 -34.74 24.31 -16.07
N LEU A 36 -33.80 24.97 -16.75
CA LEU A 36 -34.09 26.15 -17.58
C LEU A 36 -34.74 25.79 -18.93
N GLN A 37 -34.38 24.65 -19.52
CA GLN A 37 -34.90 24.16 -20.79
C GLN A 37 -35.34 22.69 -20.69
N PRO A 38 -36.53 22.42 -20.10
CA PRO A 38 -37.02 21.05 -19.90
C PRO A 38 -37.14 20.22 -21.19
N ARG A 39 -37.33 20.88 -22.34
CA ARG A 39 -37.40 20.22 -23.66
C ARG A 39 -36.08 19.55 -24.08
N ALA A 40 -34.95 19.90 -23.47
CA ALA A 40 -33.69 19.21 -23.69
C ALA A 40 -33.65 17.80 -23.08
N LEU A 41 -34.56 17.52 -22.13
CA LEU A 41 -34.66 16.23 -21.46
C LEU A 41 -35.45 15.23 -22.33
N VAL A 42 -34.77 14.68 -23.33
CA VAL A 42 -35.27 13.56 -24.14
C VAL A 42 -34.69 12.24 -23.62
N SER A 43 -35.39 11.12 -23.86
CA SER A 43 -35.04 9.80 -23.33
C SER A 43 -33.59 9.39 -23.61
N ALA A 44 -33.07 9.68 -24.81
CA ALA A 44 -31.69 9.39 -25.17
C ALA A 44 -30.69 10.19 -24.32
N VAL A 45 -30.92 11.50 -24.16
CA VAL A 45 -30.06 12.38 -23.36
C VAL A 45 -30.12 11.99 -21.88
N ALA A 46 -31.32 11.73 -21.36
CA ALA A 46 -31.50 11.29 -19.99
C ALA A 46 -30.78 9.96 -19.72
N GLY A 47 -30.95 8.96 -20.60
CA GLY A 47 -30.29 7.66 -20.46
C GLY A 47 -28.77 7.76 -20.47
N VAL A 48 -28.19 8.53 -21.40
CA VAL A 48 -26.75 8.78 -21.45
C VAL A 48 -26.27 9.47 -20.18
N MET A 49 -26.95 10.54 -19.77
CA MET A 49 -26.55 11.32 -18.60
C MET A 49 -26.69 10.52 -17.30
N THR A 50 -27.68 9.62 -17.18
CA THR A 50 -27.78 8.69 -16.06
C THR A 50 -26.54 7.81 -15.97
N VAL A 51 -26.10 7.18 -17.07
CA VAL A 51 -24.89 6.34 -17.06
C VAL A 51 -23.66 7.18 -16.74
N VAL A 52 -23.53 8.38 -17.32
CA VAL A 52 -22.41 9.29 -17.06
C VAL A 52 -22.34 9.66 -15.57
N ILE A 53 -23.45 10.05 -14.97
CA ILE A 53 -23.50 10.41 -13.54
C ILE A 53 -23.25 9.17 -12.67
N LEU A 54 -23.79 8.00 -13.02
CA LEU A 54 -23.55 6.79 -12.24
C LEU A 54 -22.09 6.33 -12.31
N VAL A 55 -21.42 6.45 -13.45
CA VAL A 55 -20.03 6.03 -13.59
C VAL A 55 -19.09 7.09 -13.03
N PHE A 56 -19.17 8.31 -13.55
CA PHE A 56 -18.23 9.38 -13.20
C PHE A 56 -18.58 10.10 -11.90
N GLY A 57 -19.84 10.11 -11.48
CA GLY A 57 -20.26 10.60 -10.17
C GLY A 57 -19.82 9.69 -9.04
N LEU A 58 -20.00 8.36 -9.18
CA LEU A 58 -19.60 7.42 -8.13
C LEU A 58 -18.09 7.22 -8.06
N TRP A 59 -17.38 7.25 -9.20
CA TRP A 59 -15.96 6.89 -9.23
C TRP A 59 -15.07 7.71 -8.27
N PRO A 60 -15.09 9.06 -8.26
CA PRO A 60 -14.31 9.85 -7.33
C PRO A 60 -14.71 9.59 -5.87
N GLU A 61 -15.99 9.44 -5.58
CA GLU A 61 -16.46 9.21 -4.22
C GLU A 61 -15.99 7.85 -3.69
N GLU A 62 -16.06 6.79 -4.50
CA GLU A 62 -15.55 5.48 -4.10
C GLU A 62 -14.03 5.49 -3.93
N VAL A 63 -13.29 6.15 -4.81
CA VAL A 63 -11.82 6.26 -4.66
C VAL A 63 -11.45 7.06 -3.42
N ALA A 64 -12.17 8.14 -3.12
CA ALA A 64 -11.94 8.93 -1.91
C ALA A 64 -12.29 8.13 -0.65
N ARG A 65 -13.45 7.47 -0.62
CA ARG A 65 -13.89 6.58 0.47
C ARG A 65 -12.87 5.49 0.74
N GLU A 66 -12.38 4.83 -0.32
CA GLU A 66 -11.36 3.79 -0.24
C GLU A 66 -10.04 4.34 0.32
N SER A 67 -9.62 5.51 -0.15
CA SER A 67 -8.35 6.11 0.25
C SER A 67 -8.34 6.55 1.72
N ILE A 68 -9.49 7.02 2.21
CA ILE A 68 -9.69 7.47 3.59
C ILE A 68 -9.79 6.29 4.56
N ARG A 69 -10.48 5.20 4.19
CA ARG A 69 -10.65 4.05 5.11
C ARG A 69 -9.34 3.29 5.36
N LYS A 70 -8.42 3.27 4.39
CA LYS A 70 -7.11 2.62 4.54
C LYS A 70 -6.35 3.19 5.74
N PRO A 71 -5.74 2.36 6.59
CA PRO A 71 -5.28 1.00 6.30
C PRO A 71 -6.29 -0.11 6.60
N TRP A 72 -7.54 0.22 6.91
CA TRP A 72 -8.54 -0.73 7.37
C TRP A 72 -9.54 -1.10 6.27
N VAL A 73 -9.85 -2.39 6.17
CA VAL A 73 -10.87 -2.92 5.26
C VAL A 73 -12.21 -3.05 5.98
N ALA A 74 -12.19 -3.40 7.27
CA ALA A 74 -13.39 -3.60 8.06
C ALA A 74 -13.27 -2.91 9.43
N GLY A 75 -14.06 -1.85 9.65
CA GLY A 75 -14.41 -1.32 10.97
C GLY A 75 -13.27 -0.95 11.93
N GLN A 76 -12.05 -0.68 11.44
CA GLN A 76 -10.84 -0.54 12.25
C GLN A 76 -10.41 -1.82 12.99
N TYR A 77 -10.82 -2.99 12.49
CA TYR A 77 -10.48 -4.31 13.01
C TYR A 77 -9.51 -5.07 12.12
N VAL A 78 -9.73 -5.04 10.79
CA VAL A 78 -8.94 -5.79 9.81
C VAL A 78 -8.17 -4.84 8.91
N TYR A 79 -6.86 -5.01 8.84
CA TYR A 79 -5.98 -4.26 7.96
C TYR A 79 -6.09 -4.72 6.49
N SER A 80 -5.61 -3.89 5.56
CA SER A 80 -5.56 -4.21 4.12
C SER A 80 -4.76 -5.47 3.78
N ASN A 81 -3.81 -5.86 4.64
CA ASN A 81 -3.07 -7.12 4.54
C ASN A 81 -3.78 -8.32 5.21
N GLN A 82 -5.08 -8.20 5.49
CA GLN A 82 -5.91 -9.23 6.12
C GLN A 82 -5.54 -9.59 7.57
N VAL A 83 -4.63 -8.85 8.20
CA VAL A 83 -4.30 -9.00 9.63
C VAL A 83 -5.41 -8.38 10.48
N VAL A 84 -5.90 -9.12 11.46
CA VAL A 84 -6.78 -8.57 12.50
C VAL A 84 -5.94 -7.71 13.45
N GLY A 85 -6.01 -6.38 13.29
CA GLY A 85 -5.28 -5.40 14.08
C GLY A 85 -5.88 -5.15 15.47
N ALA A 86 -7.20 -5.31 15.63
CA ALA A 86 -7.89 -5.05 16.89
C ALA A 86 -8.91 -6.16 17.22
N ASP A 87 -9.16 -6.36 18.52
CA ASP A 87 -10.17 -7.30 19.00
C ASP A 87 -11.55 -6.97 18.44
N VAL A 88 -12.33 -8.00 18.10
CA VAL A 88 -13.72 -7.89 17.65
C VAL A 88 -14.64 -8.58 18.65
N PRO A 89 -15.08 -7.89 19.73
CA PRO A 89 -15.82 -8.52 20.83
C PRO A 89 -17.09 -9.26 20.37
N GLY A 90 -17.83 -8.67 19.42
CA GLY A 90 -19.08 -9.25 18.90
C GLY A 90 -18.90 -10.55 18.12
N MET A 91 -17.68 -10.89 17.69
CA MET A 91 -17.38 -12.14 16.97
C MET A 91 -16.41 -13.04 17.74
N GLY A 92 -15.97 -12.65 18.94
CA GLY A 92 -14.97 -13.40 19.72
C GLY A 92 -13.58 -13.49 19.06
N VAL A 93 -13.29 -12.65 18.06
CA VAL A 93 -12.01 -12.62 17.35
C VAL A 93 -11.02 -11.73 18.09
N LYS A 94 -9.78 -12.20 18.26
CA LYS A 94 -8.69 -11.48 18.91
C LYS A 94 -7.72 -10.88 17.90
N SER A 95 -7.09 -9.78 18.28
CA SER A 95 -5.99 -9.19 17.49
C SER A 95 -4.88 -10.22 17.27
N GLU A 96 -4.40 -10.28 16.04
CA GLU A 96 -3.26 -11.11 15.64
C GLU A 96 -1.92 -10.43 15.93
N ILE A 97 -1.92 -9.12 16.19
CA ILE A 97 -0.71 -8.33 16.40
C ILE A 97 0.19 -8.91 17.50
N PRO A 98 -0.29 -9.24 18.72
CA PRO A 98 0.57 -9.82 19.75
C PRO A 98 1.20 -11.16 19.34
N ARG A 99 0.47 -11.95 18.53
CA ARG A 99 0.98 -13.24 18.02
C ARG A 99 2.06 -13.03 16.96
N ILE A 100 1.87 -12.06 16.07
CA ILE A 100 2.84 -11.69 15.04
C ILE A 100 4.09 -11.07 15.71
N GLU A 101 3.91 -10.19 16.69
CA GLU A 101 5.02 -9.63 17.47
C GLU A 101 5.82 -10.72 18.19
N ALA A 102 5.17 -11.76 18.70
CA ALA A 102 5.85 -12.88 19.35
C ALA A 102 6.61 -13.77 18.36
N HIS A 103 5.99 -14.13 17.23
CA HIS A 103 6.46 -15.23 16.38
C HIS A 103 6.88 -14.84 14.94
N GLY A 104 6.66 -13.60 14.52
CA GLY A 104 6.91 -13.10 13.16
C GLY A 104 5.78 -13.43 12.18
N PHE A 105 5.73 -12.71 11.06
CA PHE A 105 4.79 -12.95 9.96
C PHE A 105 4.97 -14.33 9.31
N LEU A 106 6.21 -14.79 9.11
CA LEU A 106 6.51 -16.04 8.42
C LEU A 106 5.92 -17.26 9.14
N ARG A 107 5.87 -17.22 10.47
CA ARG A 107 5.34 -18.32 11.28
C ARG A 107 3.84 -18.23 11.52
N THR A 108 3.26 -17.05 11.38
CA THR A 108 1.85 -16.80 11.76
C THR A 108 0.92 -16.67 10.56
N HIS A 109 1.42 -16.14 9.45
CA HIS A 109 0.61 -15.87 8.27
C HIS A 109 0.26 -17.16 7.51
N VAL A 110 -1.02 -17.34 7.20
CA VAL A 110 -1.55 -18.59 6.64
C VAL A 110 -1.05 -18.87 5.21
N PHE A 111 -0.82 -17.82 4.42
CA PHE A 111 -0.41 -17.93 3.02
C PHE A 111 1.11 -18.03 2.81
N VAL A 112 1.91 -18.10 3.88
CA VAL A 112 3.37 -18.30 3.76
C VAL A 112 3.65 -19.79 3.50
N PRO A 113 4.36 -20.14 2.40
CA PRO A 113 4.78 -21.51 2.11
C PRO A 113 5.59 -22.14 3.26
N GLN A 114 5.46 -23.46 3.43
CA GLN A 114 6.11 -24.15 4.57
C GLN A 114 7.64 -24.04 4.54
N ASP A 115 8.23 -24.07 3.35
CA ASP A 115 9.66 -23.90 3.07
C ASP A 115 10.17 -22.46 3.24
N GLN A 116 9.25 -21.50 3.42
CA GLN A 116 9.55 -20.08 3.62
C GLN A 116 9.25 -19.59 5.04
N ARG A 117 8.90 -20.47 5.97
CA ARG A 117 8.64 -20.11 7.38
C ARG A 117 9.89 -19.70 8.17
N GLN A 118 11.07 -19.89 7.59
CA GLN A 118 12.35 -19.52 8.17
C GLN A 118 13.24 -18.90 7.09
N VAL A 119 13.93 -17.83 7.46
CA VAL A 119 14.90 -17.16 6.59
C VAL A 119 16.21 -17.93 6.62
N THR A 120 16.76 -18.18 5.43
CA THR A 120 18.09 -18.75 5.20
C THR A 120 18.79 -17.89 4.15
N ASP A 121 20.11 -17.98 4.06
CA ASP A 121 20.87 -17.21 3.06
C ASP A 121 20.44 -17.55 1.62
N ALA A 122 20.03 -18.80 1.37
CA ALA A 122 19.63 -19.27 0.05
C ALA A 122 18.23 -18.80 -0.38
N ASN A 123 17.29 -18.61 0.56
CA ASN A 123 15.89 -18.25 0.26
C ASN A 123 15.55 -16.79 0.58
N ARG A 124 16.50 -16.01 1.08
CA ARG A 124 16.28 -14.67 1.63
C ARG A 124 15.47 -13.72 0.75
N VAL A 125 15.84 -13.61 -0.53
CA VAL A 125 15.16 -12.70 -1.48
C VAL A 125 13.75 -13.19 -1.79
N GLU A 126 13.56 -14.50 -1.91
CA GLU A 126 12.24 -15.08 -2.19
C GLU A 126 11.31 -14.95 -0.98
N VAL A 127 11.81 -15.20 0.24
CA VAL A 127 11.07 -14.95 1.48
C VAL A 127 10.73 -13.47 1.62
N GLY A 128 11.66 -12.58 1.29
CA GLY A 128 11.43 -11.13 1.24
C GLY A 128 10.32 -10.74 0.27
N ARG A 129 10.26 -11.38 -0.90
CA ARG A 129 9.18 -11.19 -1.88
C ARG A 129 7.84 -11.65 -1.32
N THR A 130 7.79 -12.79 -0.65
CA THR A 130 6.58 -13.30 0.00
C THR A 130 6.10 -12.35 1.10
N LEU A 131 7.01 -11.81 1.92
CA LEU A 131 6.69 -10.77 2.90
C LEU A 131 6.16 -9.50 2.23
N ALA A 132 6.76 -9.05 1.13
CA ALA A 132 6.30 -7.88 0.39
C ALA A 132 4.91 -8.09 -0.23
N LEU A 133 4.65 -9.29 -0.76
CA LEU A 133 3.33 -9.67 -1.27
C LEU A 133 2.29 -9.65 -0.15
N ALA A 134 2.57 -10.28 0.98
CA ALA A 134 1.64 -10.36 2.11
C ALA A 134 1.40 -8.98 2.74
N THR A 135 2.45 -8.20 2.98
CA THR A 135 2.37 -7.03 3.87
C THR A 135 2.34 -5.68 3.13
N CYS A 136 2.88 -5.58 1.90
CA CYS A 136 3.03 -4.32 1.19
C CYS A 136 2.14 -4.19 -0.06
N SER A 137 1.86 -5.29 -0.77
CA SER A 137 1.28 -5.26 -2.12
C SER A 137 -0.13 -4.66 -2.23
N ASN A 138 -0.88 -4.65 -1.13
CA ASN A 138 -2.22 -4.05 -1.05
C ASN A 138 -2.23 -2.51 -1.18
N CYS A 139 -1.05 -1.89 -1.01
CA CYS A 139 -0.88 -0.43 -1.06
C CYS A 139 0.26 0.01 -2.00
N HIS A 140 1.28 -0.83 -2.17
CA HIS A 140 2.46 -0.53 -2.96
C HIS A 140 2.60 -1.53 -4.10
N SER A 141 2.75 -1.02 -5.33
CA SER A 141 3.16 -1.88 -6.44
C SER A 141 4.55 -2.45 -6.19
N LEU A 142 4.69 -3.76 -6.37
CA LEU A 142 5.99 -4.45 -6.33
C LEU A 142 6.71 -4.41 -7.68
N SER A 143 6.05 -3.90 -8.72
CA SER A 143 6.66 -3.71 -10.04
C SER A 143 7.29 -2.33 -10.16
N ALA A 144 7.95 -2.10 -11.30
CA ALA A 144 8.54 -0.81 -11.64
C ALA A 144 7.50 0.33 -11.74
N THR A 145 6.26 0.00 -12.03
CA THR A 145 5.18 0.93 -12.39
C THR A 145 3.94 0.68 -11.55
N GLY A 146 2.88 1.47 -11.74
CA GLY A 146 1.62 1.29 -11.03
C GLY A 146 1.48 2.20 -9.80
N MET A 147 0.53 1.89 -8.92
CA MET A 147 0.23 2.74 -7.77
C MET A 147 1.36 2.66 -6.74
N ARG A 148 1.96 3.82 -6.42
CA ARG A 148 2.96 4.01 -5.35
C ARG A 148 4.03 2.89 -5.31
N PRO A 149 4.81 2.68 -6.39
CA PRO A 149 5.77 1.59 -6.44
C PRO A 149 6.75 1.61 -5.28
N LEU A 150 6.92 0.47 -4.61
CA LEU A 150 7.70 0.34 -3.37
C LEU A 150 9.13 0.86 -3.55
N ARG A 151 9.75 0.56 -4.69
CA ARG A 151 11.12 0.97 -5.05
C ARG A 151 11.35 2.49 -5.01
N HIS A 152 10.31 3.31 -5.24
CA HIS A 152 10.48 4.76 -5.26
C HIS A 152 10.64 5.37 -3.87
N TYR A 153 10.26 4.64 -2.81
CA TYR A 153 10.47 5.08 -1.43
C TYR A 153 11.90 4.80 -0.92
N PHE A 154 12.67 3.99 -1.65
CA PHE A 154 14.05 3.62 -1.33
C PHE A 154 15.01 4.03 -2.46
N ALA A 155 14.69 5.12 -3.15
CA ALA A 155 15.55 5.65 -4.20
C ALA A 155 16.86 6.18 -3.62
N GLY A 156 17.98 5.84 -4.26
CA GLY A 156 19.31 6.22 -3.80
C GLY A 156 20.18 5.00 -3.49
N ASN A 157 21.31 5.25 -2.83
CA ASN A 157 22.22 4.20 -2.38
C ASN A 157 21.94 3.91 -0.91
N HIS A 158 21.11 2.90 -0.67
CA HIS A 158 20.85 2.38 0.67
C HIS A 158 21.47 1.00 0.81
N THR A 159 21.98 0.73 2.00
CA THR A 159 22.37 -0.62 2.41
C THR A 159 21.15 -1.40 2.86
N GLU A 160 21.30 -2.71 2.87
CA GLU A 160 20.26 -3.63 3.32
C GLU A 160 19.91 -3.43 4.80
N SER A 161 20.91 -3.14 5.64
CA SER A 161 20.72 -2.82 7.05
C SER A 161 19.95 -1.53 7.26
N GLU A 162 20.24 -0.48 6.49
CA GLU A 162 19.51 0.79 6.56
C GLU A 162 18.03 0.63 6.22
N ILE A 163 17.73 -0.14 5.17
CA ILE A 163 16.33 -0.43 4.81
C ILE A 163 15.65 -1.25 5.91
N ALA A 164 16.31 -2.30 6.42
CA ALA A 164 15.74 -3.15 7.47
C ALA A 164 15.45 -2.35 8.76
N GLU A 165 16.39 -1.51 9.20
CA GLU A 165 16.25 -0.65 10.38
C GLU A 165 15.10 0.35 10.19
N TYR A 166 15.02 0.99 9.02
CA TYR A 166 13.91 1.88 8.70
C TYR A 166 12.56 1.16 8.76
N LEU A 167 12.45 -0.03 8.17
CA LEU A 167 11.20 -0.80 8.16
C LEU A 167 10.74 -1.14 9.57
N GLN A 168 11.65 -1.56 10.45
CA GLN A 168 11.30 -1.86 11.83
C GLN A 168 10.92 -0.60 12.61
N ALA A 169 11.71 0.47 12.49
CA ALA A 169 11.46 1.72 13.20
C ALA A 169 10.13 2.38 12.78
N ALA A 170 9.83 2.41 11.48
CA ALA A 170 8.64 3.06 10.95
C ALA A 170 7.37 2.22 11.17
N LEU A 171 7.45 0.89 11.03
CA LEU A 171 6.26 0.05 10.88
C LEU A 171 5.88 -0.74 12.14
N ALA A 172 6.83 -1.04 13.04
CA ALA A 172 6.57 -1.91 14.19
C ALA A 172 5.55 -1.31 15.16
N GLY A 173 5.59 0.02 15.36
CA GLY A 173 4.71 0.72 16.29
C GLY A 173 3.35 1.15 15.73
N GLY A 174 3.06 0.90 14.44
CA GLY A 174 1.80 1.34 13.82
C GLY A 174 1.64 2.86 13.69
N ASN A 175 2.72 3.62 13.93
CA ASN A 175 2.72 5.08 13.91
C ASN A 175 2.84 5.67 12.50
N THR A 176 3.17 4.84 11.51
CA THR A 176 3.19 5.29 10.12
C THR A 176 1.77 5.53 9.66
N LEU A 177 1.45 6.82 9.50
CA LEU A 177 0.15 7.27 9.01
C LEU A 177 -0.24 6.47 7.77
N TYR A 178 -1.46 5.93 7.80
CA TYR A 178 -2.09 5.30 6.65
C TYR A 178 -1.44 3.99 6.15
N MET A 179 -0.56 3.38 6.96
CA MET A 179 -0.05 2.03 6.79
C MET A 179 -0.47 1.17 7.99
N PRO A 180 -0.65 -0.15 7.80
CA PRO A 180 -0.92 -1.05 8.93
C PRO A 180 0.32 -1.16 9.83
N GLN A 181 0.11 -1.60 11.07
CA GLN A 181 1.22 -2.05 11.91
C GLN A 181 1.81 -3.32 11.31
N ILE A 182 3.13 -3.33 11.07
CA ILE A 182 3.85 -4.48 10.50
C ILE A 182 5.05 -4.76 11.42
N PRO A 183 4.86 -5.54 12.50
CA PRO A 183 5.92 -5.83 13.46
C PRO A 183 6.85 -6.93 12.94
N LEU A 184 7.75 -6.56 12.04
CA LEU A 184 8.75 -7.47 11.45
C LEU A 184 9.81 -7.88 12.48
N LYS A 185 10.13 -9.17 12.52
CA LYS A 185 11.35 -9.66 13.19
C LYS A 185 12.60 -9.25 12.42
N ASP A 186 13.76 -9.30 13.08
CA ASP A 186 15.03 -8.85 12.48
C ASP A 186 15.39 -9.60 11.20
N ASP A 187 15.17 -10.92 11.17
CA ASP A 187 15.39 -11.77 10.00
C ASP A 187 14.38 -11.46 8.88
N GLU A 188 13.12 -11.23 9.22
CA GLU A 188 12.06 -10.84 8.27
C GLU A 188 12.32 -9.46 7.66
N ALA A 189 12.70 -8.46 8.47
CA ALA A 189 13.03 -7.12 8.02
C ALA A 189 14.24 -7.16 7.07
N ARG A 190 15.26 -7.94 7.41
CA ARG A 190 16.43 -8.19 6.57
C ARG A 190 16.06 -8.91 5.27
N ALA A 191 15.18 -9.90 5.28
CA ALA A 191 14.72 -10.59 4.08
C ALA A 191 13.95 -9.63 3.15
N LEU A 192 13.02 -8.85 3.72
CA LEU A 192 12.25 -7.84 2.99
C LEU A 192 13.15 -6.76 2.39
N ALA A 193 14.15 -6.28 3.14
CA ALA A 193 15.13 -5.32 2.64
C ALA A 193 15.95 -5.87 1.45
N ALA A 194 16.40 -7.12 1.53
CA ALA A 194 17.11 -7.77 0.43
C ALA A 194 16.25 -7.86 -0.84
N TYR A 195 14.96 -8.18 -0.69
CA TYR A 195 14.02 -8.13 -1.81
C TYR A 195 13.86 -6.71 -2.38
N ILE A 196 13.65 -5.70 -1.53
CA ILE A 196 13.51 -4.31 -1.98
C ILE A 196 14.74 -3.87 -2.78
N LEU A 197 15.95 -4.15 -2.28
CA LEU A 197 17.20 -3.87 -3.00
C LEU A 197 17.24 -4.53 -4.37
N SER A 198 16.78 -5.79 -4.49
CA SER A 198 16.71 -6.50 -5.77
C SER A 198 15.80 -5.82 -6.80
N THR A 199 14.85 -4.98 -6.37
CA THR A 199 13.94 -4.23 -7.26
C THR A 199 14.47 -2.84 -7.65
N LEU A 200 15.58 -2.38 -7.05
CA LEU A 200 16.17 -1.08 -7.36
C LEU A 200 16.96 -1.13 -8.68
N PRO A 201 17.01 -0.03 -9.45
CA PRO A 201 17.73 0.01 -10.73
C PRO A 201 19.22 -0.37 -10.65
N ASN A 202 19.85 -0.18 -9.49
CA ASN A 202 21.29 -0.40 -9.27
C ASN A 202 21.64 -1.79 -8.69
N ALA A 203 20.66 -2.70 -8.58
CA ALA A 203 20.85 -4.02 -7.95
C ALA A 203 21.96 -4.89 -8.58
N GLY A 204 22.36 -4.59 -9.82
CA GLY A 204 23.44 -5.29 -10.53
C GLY A 204 24.87 -4.93 -10.11
N VAL A 205 25.08 -3.96 -9.21
CA VAL A 205 26.43 -3.51 -8.82
C VAL A 205 26.87 -4.07 -7.44
N ASN A 206 25.92 -4.41 -6.56
CA ASN A 206 26.24 -4.78 -5.17
C ASN A 206 26.58 -6.26 -4.95
N THR A 207 26.38 -7.14 -5.94
CA THR A 207 26.81 -8.54 -5.87
C THR A 207 28.28 -8.74 -6.28
N ALA A 208 28.91 -7.76 -6.91
CA ALA A 208 30.31 -7.85 -7.35
C ALA A 208 31.32 -7.48 -6.25
N GLN A 209 30.91 -6.81 -5.17
CA GLN A 209 31.81 -6.39 -4.10
C GLN A 209 31.94 -7.38 -2.92
N ALA A 210 31.16 -8.47 -2.91
CA ALA A 210 31.34 -9.56 -1.95
C ALA A 210 32.47 -10.55 -2.34
N GLY A 211 33.08 -10.38 -3.52
CA GLY A 211 34.02 -11.34 -4.12
C GLY A 211 35.50 -10.94 -4.13
N VAL A 212 35.89 -9.78 -3.60
CA VAL A 212 37.31 -9.37 -3.57
C VAL A 212 37.73 -9.07 -2.14
N ALA A 213 37.75 -10.11 -1.31
CA ALA A 213 38.68 -10.17 -0.20
C ALA A 213 40.06 -10.56 -0.76
N ALA A 214 41.04 -9.68 -0.64
CA ALA A 214 42.46 -9.99 -0.79
C ALA A 214 43.30 -8.90 -0.07
N PRO A 215 44.54 -9.20 0.35
CA PRO A 215 44.86 -9.93 1.57
C PRO A 215 45.60 -9.03 2.58
N ALA A 216 45.66 -9.48 3.83
CA ALA A 216 46.54 -8.93 4.85
C ALA A 216 48.02 -9.00 4.39
N LYS A 217 48.76 -7.91 4.59
CA LYS A 217 50.22 -7.91 4.66
C LYS A 217 50.71 -6.91 5.71
N GLU A 218 51.50 -7.49 6.63
CA GLU A 218 52.54 -6.99 7.56
C GLU A 218 52.61 -5.49 7.87
#